data_AF-A0A558A2L4-F1
#
_entry.id   AF-A0A558A2L4-F1
#
_cell.length_a   1.000
_cell.length_b   1.000
_cell.length_c   1.000
_cell.angle_alpha   90.00
_cell.angle_beta   90.00
_cell.angle_gamma   90.00
#
_symmetry.space_group_name_H-M   'P 1'
#
loop_
_entity.id
_entity.type
_entity.pdbx_description
1 polymer ?
#
loop_
_entity_poly.entity_id
_entity_poly.type
_entity_poly.pdbx_seq_one_letter_code
_entity_poly.pdbx_strand_id
1 'polypeptide(L)'
;PVTAPERLPGTSPVPSPLQGSGGNGKDGPRAEGTSGCEKVDRELATALAGELPATGTTGPSPGRFCPTASRSAGFHVTDDDRNGVVSVTVFPAGVTARLPVLTDGTIAAEQLAASGGTVLVLSTPDLGSAPPSETDLPRIAAALAGRF
;
A
#
# COMPACT_ATOMS: atom_id res chain seq x y z
N PRO A 1 -9.32 -65.78 11.07
CA PRO A 1 -8.08 -65.67 10.26
C PRO A 1 -8.42 -65.45 8.77
N VAL A 2 -8.60 -64.18 8.42
CA VAL A 2 -7.86 -63.38 7.42
C VAL A 2 -8.05 -63.81 5.96
N THR A 3 -8.92 -63.04 5.31
CA THR A 3 -9.29 -63.01 3.89
C THR A 3 -8.15 -62.44 3.04
N ALA A 4 -7.95 -63.00 1.84
CA ALA A 4 -7.08 -62.48 0.78
C ALA A 4 -7.84 -61.50 -0.16
N PRO A 5 -7.15 -60.70 -0.99
CA PRO A 5 -7.62 -59.39 -1.47
C PRO A 5 -7.90 -59.29 -2.99
N GLU A 6 -8.80 -58.39 -3.39
CA GLU A 6 -8.87 -57.63 -4.67
C GLU A 6 -10.18 -56.79 -4.57
N ARG A 7 -10.39 -55.58 -5.09
CA ARG A 7 -9.71 -54.61 -5.97
C ARG A 7 -10.59 -53.35 -5.91
N LEU A 8 -10.05 -52.13 -5.82
CA LEU A 8 -10.83 -50.91 -6.17
C LEU A 8 -9.91 -49.87 -6.83
N PRO A 9 -10.24 -49.37 -8.04
CA PRO A 9 -9.51 -48.31 -8.73
C PRO A 9 -9.78 -46.94 -8.09
N GLY A 10 -8.88 -45.99 -8.40
CA GLY A 10 -8.69 -44.74 -7.67
C GLY A 10 -9.84 -43.75 -7.67
N THR A 11 -9.76 -42.81 -6.73
CA THR A 11 -10.33 -41.47 -6.89
C THR A 11 -9.50 -40.49 -6.07
N SER A 12 -8.93 -39.52 -6.77
CA SER A 12 -8.13 -38.42 -6.22
C SER A 12 -8.98 -37.53 -5.29
N PRO A 13 -8.38 -36.85 -4.29
CA PRO A 13 -9.14 -36.01 -3.36
C PRO A 13 -9.81 -34.83 -4.08
N VAL A 14 -11.10 -34.67 -3.84
CA VAL A 14 -11.96 -33.57 -4.27
C VAL A 14 -11.50 -32.26 -3.60
N PRO A 15 -11.23 -31.17 -4.35
CA PRO A 15 -11.08 -29.85 -3.73
C PRO A 15 -12.46 -29.31 -3.33
N SER A 16 -12.58 -28.88 -2.07
CA SER A 16 -13.80 -28.29 -1.51
C SER A 16 -14.14 -26.95 -2.17
N PRO A 17 -15.37 -26.74 -2.71
CA PRO A 17 -15.84 -25.43 -3.10
C PRO A 17 -16.65 -24.83 -1.96
N LEU A 18 -16.05 -23.96 -1.15
CA LEU A 18 -16.78 -23.11 -0.20
C LEU A 18 -16.98 -21.74 -0.83
N GLN A 19 -18.04 -21.63 -1.63
CA GLN A 19 -18.65 -20.34 -1.98
C GLN A 19 -20.16 -20.43 -1.80
N GLY A 20 -20.68 -19.62 -0.86
CA GLY A 20 -22.03 -19.09 -0.87
C GLY A 20 -23.13 -19.92 -0.18
N SER A 21 -23.54 -19.48 1.01
CA SER A 21 -24.97 -19.49 1.35
C SER A 21 -25.28 -18.31 2.27
N GLY A 22 -26.32 -17.56 1.90
CA GLY A 22 -26.54 -16.18 2.30
C GLY A 22 -27.05 -15.95 3.72
N GLY A 23 -26.72 -14.76 4.23
CA GLY A 23 -27.40 -14.12 5.34
C GLY A 23 -27.71 -12.68 4.93
N ASN A 24 -29.01 -12.34 4.91
CA ASN A 24 -29.53 -11.01 4.64
C ASN A 24 -29.06 -10.02 5.73
N GLY A 25 -27.87 -9.45 5.56
CA GLY A 25 -27.44 -8.25 6.26
C GLY A 25 -27.79 -7.05 5.39
N LYS A 26 -28.54 -6.10 5.93
CA LYS A 26 -28.77 -4.80 5.29
C LYS A 26 -27.41 -4.18 4.98
N ASP A 27 -27.07 -4.11 3.69
CA ASP A 27 -26.00 -3.25 3.19
C ASP A 27 -26.36 -1.81 3.58
N GLY A 28 -25.84 -1.33 4.70
CA GLY A 28 -25.68 0.11 4.94
C GLY A 28 -24.88 0.72 3.78
N PRO A 29 -24.95 2.06 3.56
CA PRO A 29 -24.41 2.67 2.36
C PRO A 29 -22.98 2.17 2.13
N ARG A 30 -22.80 1.42 1.02
CA ARG A 30 -21.49 0.96 0.55
C ARG A 30 -20.58 2.19 0.63
N ALA A 31 -19.60 2.13 1.52
CA ALA A 31 -18.53 3.11 1.55
C ALA A 31 -18.05 3.26 0.09
N GLU A 32 -18.10 4.50 -0.39
CA GLU A 32 -17.92 4.83 -1.79
C GLU A 32 -16.67 4.13 -2.35
N GLY A 33 -16.81 3.52 -3.53
CA GLY A 33 -15.72 2.80 -4.18
C GLY A 33 -14.47 3.67 -4.25
N THR A 34 -13.39 3.22 -3.62
CA THR A 34 -12.09 3.88 -3.62
C THR A 34 -11.45 3.75 -5.00
N SER A 35 -11.98 4.50 -5.95
CA SER A 35 -11.48 4.55 -7.32
C SER A 35 -10.12 5.25 -7.33
N GLY A 36 -9.04 4.46 -7.45
CA GLY A 36 -7.68 4.96 -7.68
C GLY A 36 -6.58 4.26 -6.88
N CYS A 37 -6.88 3.76 -5.67
CA CYS A 37 -5.90 3.14 -4.79
C CYS A 37 -5.90 1.60 -4.83
N GLU A 38 -6.41 0.97 -5.87
CA GLU A 38 -6.40 -0.52 -5.95
C GLU A 38 -5.10 -1.04 -6.56
N LYS A 39 -4.35 -0.18 -7.28
CA LYS A 39 -3.14 -0.55 -7.99
C LYS A 39 -1.94 0.17 -7.42
N VAL A 40 -1.01 -0.61 -6.90
CA VAL A 40 0.35 -0.17 -6.63
C VAL A 40 1.06 0.06 -7.96
N ASP A 41 1.64 1.25 -8.15
CA ASP A 41 2.57 1.46 -9.24
C ASP A 41 3.89 0.72 -8.92
N ARG A 42 4.19 -0.32 -9.71
CA ARG A 42 5.33 -1.21 -9.44
C ARG A 42 6.68 -0.49 -9.54
N GLU A 43 6.79 0.48 -10.45
CA GLU A 43 8.03 1.24 -10.62
C GLU A 43 8.25 2.15 -9.42
N LEU A 44 7.20 2.88 -9.01
CA LEU A 44 7.19 3.74 -7.85
C LEU A 44 7.42 2.96 -6.55
N ALA A 45 6.82 1.77 -6.43
CA ALA A 45 7.05 0.89 -5.29
C ALA A 45 8.50 0.40 -5.22
N THR A 46 9.10 0.05 -6.36
CA THR A 46 10.51 -0.36 -6.41
C THR A 46 11.43 0.80 -6.07
N ALA A 47 11.13 2.01 -6.56
CA ALA A 47 11.88 3.21 -6.24
C ALA A 47 11.77 3.54 -4.75
N LEU A 48 10.56 3.56 -4.17
CA LEU A 48 10.35 3.81 -2.75
C LEU A 48 11.03 2.76 -1.87
N ALA A 49 10.95 1.47 -2.21
CA ALA A 49 11.63 0.41 -1.46
C ALA A 49 13.15 0.60 -1.41
N GLY A 50 13.77 1.16 -2.46
CA GLY A 50 15.19 1.49 -2.47
C GLY A 50 15.58 2.66 -1.57
N GLU A 51 14.62 3.49 -1.18
CA GLU A 51 14.83 4.67 -0.34
C GLU A 51 14.50 4.43 1.14
N LEU A 52 13.79 3.33 1.44
CA LEU A 52 13.41 2.94 2.78
C LEU A 52 14.51 2.11 3.47
N PRO A 53 14.54 2.07 4.81
CA PRO A 53 15.44 1.19 5.53
C PRO A 53 15.22 -0.27 5.11
N ALA A 54 16.30 -1.03 4.93
CA ALA A 54 16.25 -2.40 4.42
C ALA A 54 15.60 -3.40 5.39
N THR A 55 15.46 -3.02 6.67
CA THR A 55 14.84 -3.80 7.73
C THR A 55 13.47 -3.24 8.06
N GLY A 56 12.52 -4.12 8.39
CA GLY A 56 11.22 -3.67 8.91
C GLY A 56 10.23 -3.17 7.86
N THR A 57 10.53 -3.30 6.56
CA THR A 57 9.57 -3.01 5.49
C THR A 57 8.75 -4.25 5.13
N THR A 58 7.43 -4.14 5.15
CA THR A 58 6.53 -5.19 4.61
C THR A 58 6.35 -5.04 3.09
N GLY A 59 5.64 -5.96 2.43
CA GLY A 59 5.39 -5.87 0.98
C GLY A 59 4.64 -4.59 0.56
N PRO A 60 4.69 -4.22 -0.73
CA PRO A 60 4.07 -3.00 -1.22
C PRO A 60 2.54 -3.03 -1.00
N SER A 61 2.02 -1.91 -0.52
CA SER A 61 0.61 -1.62 -0.32
C SER A 61 0.20 -0.43 -1.18
N PRO A 62 -1.08 -0.30 -1.53
CA PRO A 62 -1.53 0.89 -2.23
C PRO A 62 -1.36 2.15 -1.37
N GLY A 63 -1.05 3.27 -2.00
CA GLY A 63 -0.95 4.54 -1.28
C GLY A 63 -2.29 4.92 -0.63
N ARG A 64 -2.24 5.67 0.48
CA ARG A 64 -3.44 6.17 1.17
C ARG A 64 -4.11 7.32 0.41
N PHE A 65 -3.39 7.95 -0.52
CA PHE A 65 -3.86 9.10 -1.30
C PHE A 65 -3.69 8.84 -2.80
N CYS A 66 -4.79 8.64 -3.51
CA CYS A 66 -4.76 8.40 -4.96
C CYS A 66 -5.91 9.15 -5.65
N PRO A 67 -5.75 10.46 -5.91
CA PRO A 67 -6.65 11.15 -6.82
C PRO A 67 -6.53 10.59 -8.24
N THR A 68 -7.53 10.85 -9.07
CA THR A 68 -7.60 10.40 -10.46
C THR A 68 -6.30 10.76 -11.22
N ALA A 69 -5.77 9.81 -12.00
CA ALA A 69 -4.53 9.95 -12.76
C ALA A 69 -3.22 10.11 -11.95
N SER A 70 -3.23 9.82 -10.65
CA SER A 70 -2.00 9.72 -9.84
C SER A 70 -1.45 8.29 -9.80
N ARG A 71 -0.13 8.17 -9.61
CA ARG A 71 0.54 6.89 -9.31
C ARG A 71 0.85 6.85 -7.83
N SER A 72 0.63 5.72 -7.17
CA SER A 72 0.90 5.61 -5.74
C SER A 72 1.51 4.26 -5.35
N ALA A 73 2.26 4.28 -4.26
CA ALA A 73 2.79 3.09 -3.60
C ALA A 73 2.99 3.40 -2.11
N GLY A 74 3.00 2.38 -1.27
CA GLY A 74 3.34 2.56 0.13
C GLY A 74 3.86 1.28 0.76
N PHE A 75 4.56 1.41 1.87
CA PHE A 75 5.15 0.32 2.62
C PHE A 75 4.84 0.54 4.09
N HIS A 76 4.48 -0.52 4.80
CA HIS A 76 4.59 -0.47 6.27
C HIS A 76 6.07 -0.56 6.63
N VAL A 77 6.54 0.37 7.45
CA VAL A 77 7.93 0.57 7.84
C VAL A 77 8.03 0.50 9.35
N THR A 78 8.96 -0.33 9.81
CA THR A 78 9.41 -0.40 11.20
C THR A 78 10.85 0.09 11.28
N ASP A 79 11.09 1.17 12.01
CA ASP A 79 12.37 1.84 12.19
C ASP A 79 12.60 2.04 13.70
N ASP A 80 13.41 1.18 14.30
CA ASP A 80 13.56 1.07 15.77
C ASP A 80 12.19 0.98 16.49
N ASP A 81 11.82 1.99 17.27
CA ASP A 81 10.55 2.06 18.01
C ASP A 81 9.41 2.71 17.18
N ARG A 82 9.69 3.14 15.94
CA ARG A 82 8.77 3.82 15.04
C ARG A 82 8.12 2.83 14.09
N ASN A 83 6.80 2.85 14.05
CA ASN A 83 6.00 1.94 13.24
C ASN A 83 4.94 2.76 12.51
N GLY A 84 4.73 2.45 11.24
CA GLY A 84 3.71 3.14 10.46
C GLY A 84 3.82 2.84 8.97
N VAL A 85 3.15 3.65 8.17
CA VAL A 85 3.12 3.52 6.72
C VAL A 85 3.80 4.72 6.09
N VAL A 86 4.81 4.47 5.27
CA VAL A 86 5.36 5.46 4.34
C VAL A 86 4.71 5.24 2.99
N SER A 87 4.00 6.24 2.48
CA SER A 87 3.35 6.19 1.16
C SER A 87 3.79 7.35 0.29
N VAL A 88 3.82 7.12 -1.02
CA VAL A 88 4.15 8.11 -2.02
C VAL A 88 3.03 8.21 -3.05
N THR A 89 2.78 9.43 -3.50
CA THR A 89 1.88 9.74 -4.60
C THR A 89 2.58 10.68 -5.57
N VAL A 90 2.60 10.32 -6.85
CA VAL A 90 3.10 11.17 -7.93
C VAL A 90 1.92 11.76 -8.69
N PHE A 91 1.85 13.08 -8.70
CA PHE A 91 0.88 13.87 -9.44
C PHE A 91 1.47 14.28 -10.78
N PRO A 92 0.72 14.11 -11.89
CA PRO A 92 1.17 14.61 -13.17
C PRO A 92 1.19 16.14 -13.20
N ALA A 93 1.95 16.71 -14.15
CA ALA A 93 2.02 18.16 -14.33
C ALA A 93 0.63 18.78 -14.54
N GLY A 94 0.40 19.93 -13.89
CA GLY A 94 -0.89 20.63 -13.95
C GLY A 94 -1.96 20.08 -13.00
N VAL A 95 -1.69 19.02 -12.24
CA VAL A 95 -2.57 18.55 -11.16
C VAL A 95 -2.05 19.07 -9.83
N THR A 96 -2.84 19.93 -9.17
CA THR A 96 -2.53 20.37 -7.81
C THR A 96 -2.93 19.30 -6.81
N ALA A 97 -1.96 18.78 -6.06
CA ALA A 97 -2.23 17.97 -4.89
C ALA A 97 -2.93 18.85 -3.83
N ARG A 98 -4.13 18.47 -3.40
CA ARG A 98 -4.73 19.01 -2.18
C ARG A 98 -4.67 17.93 -1.12
N LEU A 99 -3.70 18.02 -0.22
CA LEU A 99 -3.69 17.14 0.93
C LEU A 99 -4.90 17.42 1.82
N PRO A 100 -5.56 16.37 2.34
CA PRO A 100 -6.46 16.55 3.47
C PRO A 100 -5.66 17.05 4.68
N VAL A 101 -6.37 17.66 5.64
CA VAL A 101 -5.75 18.04 6.92
C VAL A 101 -5.19 16.77 7.58
N LEU A 102 -3.89 16.76 7.85
CA LEU A 102 -3.20 15.64 8.47
C LEU A 102 -3.43 15.71 9.99
N THR A 103 -4.37 14.90 10.51
CA THR A 103 -4.77 14.95 11.93
C THR A 103 -4.11 13.89 12.80
N ASP A 104 -3.48 12.88 12.19
CA ASP A 104 -3.10 11.64 12.88
C ASP A 104 -1.59 11.55 13.16
N GLY A 105 -0.94 12.70 13.38
CA GLY A 105 0.53 12.76 13.47
C GLY A 105 1.24 12.41 12.16
N THR A 106 0.49 12.35 11.04
CA THR A 106 1.05 12.16 9.71
C THR A 106 1.84 13.39 9.32
N ILE A 107 3.04 13.16 8.82
CA ILE A 107 3.92 14.20 8.28
C ILE A 107 4.07 14.00 6.78
N ALA A 108 4.31 15.10 6.08
CA ALA A 108 4.41 15.12 4.63
C ALA A 108 5.70 15.79 4.18
N ALA A 109 6.27 15.28 3.10
CA ALA A 109 7.29 15.96 2.32
C ALA A 109 6.84 16.01 0.86
N GLU A 110 6.92 17.19 0.26
CA GLU A 110 6.56 17.42 -1.14
C GLU A 110 7.80 17.88 -1.91
N GLN A 111 7.93 17.41 -3.15
CA GLN A 111 8.97 17.88 -4.05
C GLN A 111 8.47 17.97 -5.48
N LEU A 112 8.88 19.03 -6.17
CA LEU A 112 8.60 19.20 -7.60
C LEU A 112 9.49 18.27 -8.42
N ALA A 113 8.86 17.49 -9.29
CA ALA A 113 9.51 16.65 -10.28
C ALA A 113 10.04 17.46 -11.46
N ALA A 114 11.11 17.01 -12.09
CA ALA A 114 11.64 17.64 -13.31
C ALA A 114 10.64 17.60 -14.47
N SER A 115 9.72 16.64 -14.46
CA SER A 115 8.60 16.51 -15.40
C SER A 115 7.50 17.59 -15.21
N GLY A 116 7.62 18.44 -14.19
CA GLY A 116 6.60 19.42 -13.80
C GLY A 116 5.46 18.84 -12.96
N GLY A 117 5.52 17.55 -12.63
CA GLY A 117 4.66 16.91 -11.64
C GLY A 117 5.07 17.20 -10.21
N THR A 118 4.33 16.65 -9.25
CA THR A 118 4.65 16.73 -7.81
C THR A 118 4.78 15.34 -7.25
N VAL A 119 5.81 15.11 -6.43
CA VAL A 119 5.95 13.92 -5.60
C VAL A 119 5.58 14.29 -4.17
N LEU A 120 4.58 13.61 -3.62
CA LEU A 120 4.20 13.70 -2.22
C LEU A 120 4.58 12.41 -1.52
N VAL A 121 5.32 12.51 -0.42
CA VAL A 121 5.60 11.40 0.48
C VAL A 121 4.94 11.69 1.82
N LEU A 122 4.16 10.73 2.32
CA LEU A 122 3.48 10.76 3.61
C LEU A 122 4.07 9.70 4.51
N SER A 123 4.37 10.04 5.76
CA SER A 123 4.63 9.08 6.82
C SER A 123 3.52 9.15 7.85
N THR A 124 2.71 8.10 7.93
CA THR A 124 1.60 7.97 8.86
C THR A 124 2.00 7.01 9.97
N PRO A 125 2.10 7.46 11.24
CA PRO A 125 2.39 6.56 12.34
C PRO A 125 1.25 5.59 12.63
N ASP A 126 1.59 4.41 13.14
CA ASP A 126 0.63 3.55 13.82
C ASP A 126 0.25 4.14 15.19
N LEU A 127 -0.86 3.66 15.75
CA LEU A 127 -1.36 4.15 17.04
C LEU A 127 -0.32 3.99 18.14
N GLY A 128 0.05 5.10 18.79
CA GLY A 128 1.04 5.12 19.86
C GLY A 128 2.50 5.10 19.40
N SER A 129 2.74 5.21 18.09
CA SER A 129 4.09 5.32 17.53
C SER A 129 4.35 6.73 16.95
N ALA A 130 5.62 7.03 16.72
CA ALA A 130 6.06 8.23 16.00
C ALA A 130 6.19 7.91 14.50
N PRO A 131 6.06 8.91 13.60
CA PRO A 131 6.14 8.66 12.16
C PRO A 131 7.51 8.07 11.78
N PRO A 132 7.54 6.94 11.06
CA PRO A 132 8.80 6.38 10.55
C PRO A 132 9.45 7.31 9.52
N SER A 133 10.77 7.24 9.40
CA SER A 133 11.54 8.00 8.40
C SER A 133 11.34 9.52 8.45
N GLU A 134 10.95 10.08 9.59
CA GLU A 134 10.63 11.51 9.75
C GLU A 134 11.73 12.44 9.25
N THR A 135 12.99 12.14 9.59
CA THR A 135 14.13 12.97 9.17
C THR A 135 14.52 12.74 7.71
N ASP A 136 14.20 11.57 7.15
CA ASP A 136 14.57 11.18 5.80
C ASP A 136 13.52 11.51 4.74
N LEU A 137 12.29 11.84 5.14
CA LEU A 137 11.20 12.15 4.21
C LEU A 137 11.56 13.18 3.12
N PRO A 138 12.21 14.33 3.44
CA PRO A 138 12.62 15.28 2.40
C PRO A 138 13.64 14.70 1.41
N ARG A 139 14.56 13.86 1.91
CA ARG A 139 15.57 13.16 1.09
C ARG A 139 14.91 12.14 0.17
N ILE A 140 13.97 11.35 0.69
CA ILE A 140 13.19 10.37 -0.07
C ILE A 140 12.37 11.08 -1.16
N ALA A 141 11.67 12.17 -0.82
CA ALA A 141 10.89 12.96 -1.77
C ALA A 141 11.77 13.52 -2.89
N ALA A 142 12.97 14.04 -2.57
CA ALA A 142 13.92 14.54 -3.54
C ALA A 142 14.49 13.45 -4.46
N ALA A 143 14.83 12.28 -3.91
CA ALA A 143 15.30 11.15 -4.70
C ALA A 143 14.25 10.66 -5.70
N LEU A 144 12.99 10.56 -5.26
CA LEU A 144 11.88 10.16 -6.11
C LEU A 144 11.55 11.23 -7.16
N ALA A 145 11.57 12.52 -6.81
CA ALA A 145 11.36 13.62 -7.76
C ALA A 145 12.48 13.77 -8.81
N GLY A 146 13.68 13.25 -8.54
CA GLY A 146 14.73 13.14 -9.55
C GLY A 146 14.47 12.05 -10.60
N ARG A 147 13.56 11.11 -10.31
CA ARG A 147 13.27 9.93 -11.14
C ARG A 147 11.95 10.04 -11.91
N PHE A 148 10.95 10.71 -11.33
CA PHE A 148 9.61 10.92 -11.90
C PHE A 148 9.41 12.39 -12.26
#